data_AF-A0AAQ3JJR4-F1
#
_entry.id   AF-A0AAQ3JJR4-F1
#
_cell.length_a   1.000
_cell.length_b   1.000
_cell.length_c   1.000
_cell.angle_alpha   90.00
_cell.angle_beta   90.00
_cell.angle_gamma   90.00
#
_symmetry.space_group_name_H-M   'P 1'
#
loop_
_entity.id
_entity.type
_entity.pdbx_description
1 polymer ?
#
loop_
_entity_poly.entity_id
_entity_poly.type
_entity_poly.pdbx_seq_one_letter_code
_entity_poly.pdbx_strand_id
1 'polypeptide(L)'
;MEERRCLDENLGIMIVPSVNPYSLNTSTRFWTTDNTDINRMFPGYDLGETTQRIADGFFQKVKDYTYGIHFTSFYLEGNFTPHVRIMKTGYENVEVAKEFAMPYIMLRNPKPYDTTTLNYEWQVWGTQAFSIYTPGTDQVDVKQARYGIDAVIRFLAYHGLIHMKVNGDTVQGS
;
A
#
# COMPACT_ATOMS: atom_id res chain seq x y z
N MET A 1 -6.79 1.28 18.88
CA MET A 1 -6.38 -0.12 18.71
C MET A 1 -5.31 -0.53 19.73
N GLU A 2 -4.54 0.41 20.31
CA GLU A 2 -3.59 0.13 21.41
C GLU A 2 -4.26 -0.34 22.72
N GLU A 3 -5.49 0.12 23.03
CA GLU A 3 -6.17 -0.23 24.29
C GLU A 3 -6.72 -1.67 24.37
N ARG A 4 -6.56 -2.51 23.34
CA ARG A 4 -7.16 -3.86 23.31
C ARG A 4 -6.19 -5.05 23.36
N ARG A 5 -4.87 -4.83 23.56
CA ARG A 5 -3.85 -5.91 23.62
C ARG A 5 -3.93 -6.88 22.42
N CYS A 6 -4.07 -6.34 21.21
CA CYS A 6 -4.24 -7.14 19.99
C CYS A 6 -2.95 -7.27 19.14
N LEU A 7 -1.83 -6.71 19.60
CA LEU A 7 -0.53 -6.69 18.91
C LEU A 7 0.51 -7.40 19.78
N ASP A 8 1.35 -8.22 19.17
CA ASP A 8 2.55 -8.78 19.81
C ASP A 8 3.55 -7.66 20.12
N GLU A 9 4.27 -7.76 21.25
CA GLU A 9 5.21 -6.73 21.71
C GLU A 9 6.39 -6.51 20.75
N ASN A 10 6.66 -7.47 19.86
CA ASN A 10 7.71 -7.37 18.84
C ASN A 10 7.21 -6.89 17.46
N LEU A 11 5.91 -6.59 17.32
CA LEU A 11 5.28 -6.24 16.04
C LEU A 11 4.84 -4.78 16.01
N GLY A 12 5.34 -4.03 15.03
CA GLY A 12 4.95 -2.64 14.78
C GLY A 12 4.09 -2.51 13.53
N ILE A 13 2.91 -1.92 13.66
CA ILE A 13 2.08 -1.50 12.52
C ILE A 13 2.10 0.03 12.45
N MET A 14 2.68 0.58 11.39
CA MET A 14 2.63 2.02 11.12
C MET A 14 1.60 2.31 10.05
N ILE A 15 0.63 3.18 10.38
CA ILE A 15 -0.39 3.64 9.45
C ILE A 15 -0.10 5.08 9.08
N VAL A 16 0.13 5.33 7.80
CA VAL A 16 0.34 6.67 7.25
C VAL A 16 -0.86 7.03 6.38
N PRO A 17 -1.87 7.74 6.91
CA PRO A 17 -3.09 8.05 6.16
C PRO A 17 -2.82 9.04 5.01
N SER A 18 -1.79 9.88 5.16
CA SER A 18 -1.28 10.73 4.11
C SER A 18 0.16 11.08 4.35
N VAL A 19 0.99 10.86 3.33
CA VAL A 19 2.38 11.34 3.29
C VAL A 19 2.41 12.85 2.99
N ASN A 20 1.29 13.40 2.49
CA ASN A 20 1.17 14.79 2.07
C ASN A 20 -0.17 15.41 2.53
N PRO A 21 -0.22 15.94 3.76
CA PRO A 21 -1.42 16.58 4.29
C PRO A 21 -1.78 17.89 3.56
N TYR A 22 -0.80 18.56 2.93
CA TYR A 22 -1.02 19.83 2.22
C TYR A 22 -1.86 19.64 0.95
N SER A 23 -1.58 18.60 0.18
CA SER A 23 -2.37 18.22 -1.02
C SER A 23 -3.74 17.67 -0.68
N LEU A 24 -3.90 17.00 0.47
CA LEU A 24 -5.22 16.58 0.95
C LEU A 24 -6.13 17.77 1.22
N ASN A 25 -5.61 18.84 1.82
CA ASN A 25 -6.38 20.04 2.14
C ASN A 25 -6.82 20.83 0.89
N THR A 26 -6.19 20.60 -0.25
CA THR A 26 -6.50 21.29 -1.52
C THR A 26 -7.16 20.38 -2.56
N SER A 27 -7.44 19.12 -2.24
CA SER A 27 -7.98 18.12 -3.17
C SER A 27 -7.17 17.97 -4.46
N THR A 28 -5.86 18.24 -4.43
CA THR A 28 -4.98 18.12 -5.60
C THR A 28 -4.06 16.91 -5.43
N ARG A 29 -3.98 16.04 -6.43
CA ARG A 29 -3.04 14.89 -6.44
C ARG A 29 -1.57 15.31 -6.34
N PHE A 30 -1.28 16.53 -6.73
CA PHE A 30 0.06 17.10 -6.76
C PHE A 30 0.29 18.02 -5.56
N TRP A 31 1.55 18.12 -5.12
CA TRP A 31 1.96 19.09 -4.11
C TRP A 31 1.62 20.51 -4.62
N THR A 32 0.95 21.29 -3.77
CA THR A 32 0.33 22.57 -4.15
C THR A 32 1.33 23.64 -4.55
N THR A 33 2.61 23.45 -4.21
CA THR A 33 3.67 24.44 -4.42
C THR A 33 4.51 24.18 -5.68
N ASP A 34 4.62 22.93 -6.17
CA ASP A 34 5.50 22.58 -7.30
C ASP A 34 4.88 21.61 -8.33
N ASN A 35 3.63 21.16 -8.13
CA ASN A 35 2.90 20.22 -8.98
C ASN A 35 3.59 18.84 -9.16
N THR A 36 4.46 18.44 -8.23
CA THR A 36 5.20 17.17 -8.29
C THR A 36 4.40 16.00 -7.70
N ASP A 37 4.40 14.85 -8.38
CA ASP A 37 3.93 13.58 -7.82
C ASP A 37 5.05 12.99 -6.93
N ILE A 38 4.89 13.06 -5.60
CA ILE A 38 5.87 12.52 -4.64
C ILE A 38 6.16 11.03 -4.87
N ASN A 39 5.20 10.29 -5.44
CA ASN A 39 5.39 8.88 -5.81
C ASN A 39 6.26 8.72 -7.07
N ARG A 40 6.97 9.77 -7.49
CA ARG A 40 8.04 9.75 -8.50
C ARG A 40 9.39 10.19 -7.94
N MET A 41 9.47 10.43 -6.63
CA MET A 41 10.65 10.99 -5.97
C MET A 41 11.30 10.01 -4.99
N PHE A 42 10.87 8.75 -4.92
CA PHE A 42 11.51 7.74 -4.09
C PHE A 42 12.77 7.18 -4.77
N PRO A 43 13.83 6.82 -4.01
CA PRO A 43 13.89 6.79 -2.54
C PRO A 43 14.07 8.17 -1.90
N GLY A 44 14.29 9.21 -2.70
CA GLY A 44 14.52 10.58 -2.25
C GLY A 44 15.98 11.00 -2.34
N TYR A 45 16.24 12.26 -2.01
CA TYR A 45 17.58 12.80 -1.87
C TYR A 45 17.61 13.90 -0.81
N ASP A 46 18.39 13.69 0.25
CA ASP A 46 18.51 14.55 1.43
C ASP A 46 19.09 15.94 1.13
N LEU A 47 19.94 16.03 0.11
CA LEU A 47 20.49 17.29 -0.41
C LEU A 47 19.72 17.81 -1.64
N GLY A 48 18.60 17.18 -1.99
CA GLY A 48 17.76 17.57 -3.12
C GLY A 48 16.82 18.74 -2.84
N GLU A 49 15.90 18.96 -3.78
CA GLU A 49 14.80 19.91 -3.60
C GLU A 49 13.82 19.45 -2.53
N THR A 50 12.94 20.35 -2.06
CA THR A 50 12.02 20.10 -0.93
C THR A 50 11.29 18.76 -1.02
N THR A 51 10.72 18.43 -2.18
CA THR A 51 9.96 17.17 -2.38
C THR A 51 10.85 15.92 -2.29
N GLN A 52 12.10 16.00 -2.76
CA GLN A 52 13.07 14.90 -2.65
C GLN A 52 13.53 14.68 -1.20
N ARG A 53 13.70 15.76 -0.43
CA ARG A 53 14.04 15.69 1.00
C ARG A 53 12.91 15.09 1.83
N ILE A 54 11.66 15.41 1.49
CA ILE A 54 10.48 14.79 2.12
C ILE A 54 10.41 13.30 1.76
N ALA A 55 10.61 12.95 0.49
CA ALA A 55 10.62 11.56 0.05
C ALA A 55 11.72 10.74 0.77
N ASP A 56 12.95 11.28 0.90
CA ASP A 56 14.04 10.62 1.63
C ASP A 56 13.71 10.47 3.11
N GLY A 57 13.33 11.56 3.78
CA GLY A 57 12.99 11.53 5.20
C GLY A 57 11.86 10.54 5.52
N PHE A 58 10.88 10.41 4.62
CA PHE A 58 9.84 9.39 4.72
C PHE A 58 10.41 7.98 4.46
N PHE A 59 11.13 7.78 3.36
CA PHE A 59 11.63 6.47 2.95
C PHE A 59 12.54 5.84 4.00
N GLN A 60 13.46 6.61 4.60
CA GLN A 60 14.35 6.14 5.65
C GLN A 60 13.60 5.60 6.88
N LYS A 61 12.36 6.04 7.13
CA LYS A 61 11.53 5.55 8.24
C LYS A 61 10.77 4.27 7.92
N VAL A 62 10.54 3.99 6.64
CA VAL A 62 9.61 2.93 6.19
C VAL A 62 10.27 1.79 5.44
N LYS A 63 11.53 1.94 5.01
CA LYS A 63 12.24 0.96 4.18
C LYS A 63 12.56 -0.36 4.87
N ASP A 64 12.64 -0.38 6.20
CA ASP A 64 13.04 -1.57 6.97
C ASP A 64 11.82 -2.41 7.42
N TYR A 65 10.60 -2.04 7.00
CA TYR A 65 9.40 -2.83 7.26
C TYR A 65 9.39 -4.08 6.37
N THR A 66 8.96 -5.21 6.93
CA THR A 66 8.82 -6.48 6.19
C THR A 66 7.78 -6.38 5.08
N TYR A 67 6.68 -5.67 5.33
CA TYR A 67 5.54 -5.54 4.42
C TYR A 67 5.21 -4.07 4.17
N GLY A 68 5.10 -3.69 2.89
CA GLY A 68 4.70 -2.36 2.45
C GLY A 68 3.38 -2.44 1.69
N ILE A 69 2.28 -2.00 2.30
CA ILE A 69 0.95 -2.05 1.70
C ILE A 69 0.52 -0.63 1.32
N HIS A 70 0.29 -0.40 0.03
CA HIS A 70 -0.11 0.89 -0.50
C HIS A 70 -1.53 0.81 -1.08
N PHE A 71 -2.46 1.61 -0.55
CA PHE A 71 -3.76 1.81 -1.17
C PHE A 71 -3.62 2.79 -2.33
N THR A 72 -3.93 2.33 -3.55
CA THR A 72 -3.74 3.10 -4.76
C THR A 72 -5.08 3.37 -5.44
N SER A 73 -5.32 4.62 -5.83
CA SER A 73 -6.42 4.97 -6.72
C SER A 73 -5.98 4.88 -8.19
N PHE A 74 -6.89 4.43 -9.07
CA PHE A 74 -6.71 4.61 -10.51
C PHE A 74 -7.07 6.05 -10.89
N TYR A 75 -6.39 6.57 -11.92
CA TYR A 75 -6.64 7.89 -12.51
C TYR A 75 -7.70 7.87 -13.61
N LEU A 76 -8.24 6.69 -13.91
CA LEU A 76 -9.21 6.46 -14.97
C LEU A 76 -10.56 6.25 -14.31
N GLU A 77 -11.57 6.99 -14.75
CA GLU A 77 -12.96 6.77 -14.36
C GLU A 77 -13.38 5.35 -14.80
N GLY A 78 -13.98 4.57 -13.88
CA GLY A 78 -14.51 3.25 -14.20
C GLY A 78 -14.61 2.29 -13.01
N ASN A 79 -15.39 1.21 -13.18
CA ASN A 79 -15.43 0.11 -12.22
C ASN A 79 -14.22 -0.81 -12.44
N PHE A 80 -13.31 -0.83 -11.48
CA PHE A 80 -12.17 -1.75 -11.50
C PHE A 80 -12.51 -3.05 -10.77
N THR A 81 -12.01 -4.17 -11.29
CA THR A 81 -12.02 -5.41 -10.54
C THR A 81 -11.04 -5.29 -9.37
N PRO A 82 -11.44 -5.59 -8.12
CA PRO A 82 -10.56 -5.45 -6.97
C PRO A 82 -9.38 -6.42 -7.11
N HIS A 83 -8.16 -5.96 -6.89
CA HIS A 83 -6.96 -6.77 -7.09
C HIS A 83 -5.77 -6.27 -6.28
N VAL A 84 -4.84 -7.19 -6.02
CA VAL A 84 -3.49 -6.85 -5.56
C VAL A 84 -2.61 -6.69 -6.79
N ARG A 85 -1.80 -5.64 -6.87
CA ARG A 85 -0.77 -5.49 -7.90
C ARG A 85 0.63 -5.52 -7.28
N ILE A 86 1.53 -6.24 -7.94
CA ILE A 86 2.95 -6.37 -7.58
C ILE A 86 3.81 -6.07 -8.81
N MET A 87 4.93 -5.37 -8.64
CA MET A 87 5.90 -5.16 -9.71
C MET A 87 6.77 -6.42 -9.88
N LYS A 88 7.00 -6.83 -11.13
CA LYS A 88 7.89 -7.94 -11.46
C LYS A 88 9.34 -7.44 -11.52
N THR A 89 10.02 -7.36 -10.37
CA THR A 89 11.39 -6.84 -10.25
C THR A 89 12.44 -7.92 -10.00
N GLY A 90 12.02 -9.17 -9.81
CA GLY A 90 12.84 -10.28 -9.35
C GLY A 90 12.76 -10.54 -7.84
N TYR A 91 12.22 -9.58 -7.08
CA TYR A 91 12.02 -9.68 -5.62
C TYR A 91 10.54 -9.82 -5.24
N GLU A 92 9.64 -10.00 -6.20
CA GLU A 92 8.20 -10.15 -5.92
C GLU A 92 7.87 -11.44 -5.17
N ASN A 93 6.85 -11.38 -4.31
CA ASN A 93 6.31 -12.55 -3.63
C ASN A 93 4.81 -12.68 -3.90
N VAL A 94 4.47 -13.49 -4.90
CA VAL A 94 3.07 -13.75 -5.31
C VAL A 94 2.33 -14.59 -4.29
N GLU A 95 3.02 -15.51 -3.61
CA GLU A 95 2.39 -16.40 -2.62
C GLU A 95 1.85 -15.60 -1.44
N VAL A 96 2.64 -14.66 -0.91
CA VAL A 96 2.19 -13.76 0.16
C VAL A 96 1.03 -12.88 -0.29
N ALA A 97 0.98 -12.47 -1.57
CA ALA A 97 -0.15 -11.70 -2.07
C ALA A 97 -1.49 -12.46 -2.09
N LYS A 98 -1.48 -13.80 -2.07
CA LYS A 98 -2.73 -14.59 -2.00
C LYS A 98 -3.44 -14.42 -0.66
N GLU A 99 -2.71 -14.04 0.39
CA GLU A 99 -3.21 -13.91 1.75
C GLU A 99 -4.15 -12.70 1.93
N PHE A 100 -4.12 -11.74 1.00
CA PHE A 100 -5.13 -10.67 0.91
C PHE A 100 -6.53 -11.20 0.53
N ALA A 101 -6.59 -12.40 -0.07
CA ALA A 101 -7.81 -13.01 -0.60
C ALA A 101 -8.61 -12.07 -1.52
N MET A 102 -7.90 -11.36 -2.39
CA MET A 102 -8.50 -10.60 -3.49
C MET A 102 -8.68 -11.51 -4.72
N PRO A 103 -9.67 -11.26 -5.58
CA PRO A 103 -9.99 -12.19 -6.67
C PRO A 103 -8.91 -12.28 -7.74
N TYR A 104 -8.03 -11.27 -7.84
CA TYR A 104 -6.92 -11.26 -8.79
C TYR A 104 -5.64 -10.73 -8.16
N ILE A 105 -4.52 -11.30 -8.61
CA ILE A 105 -3.17 -10.79 -8.40
C ILE A 105 -2.62 -10.38 -9.77
N MET A 106 -2.31 -9.10 -9.94
CA MET A 106 -1.75 -8.54 -11.16
C MET A 106 -0.24 -8.41 -11.03
N LEU A 107 0.50 -9.23 -11.78
CA LEU A 107 1.92 -9.03 -12.00
C LEU A 107 2.14 -8.05 -13.14
N ARG A 108 2.86 -6.97 -12.88
CA ARG A 108 3.16 -5.94 -13.87
C ARG A 108 4.66 -5.77 -14.03
N ASN A 109 5.14 -5.81 -15.28
CA ASN A 109 6.52 -5.45 -15.58
C ASN A 109 6.73 -3.95 -15.32
N PRO A 110 7.77 -3.55 -14.56
CA PRO A 110 8.05 -2.15 -14.30
C PRO A 110 8.45 -1.43 -15.58
N LYS A 111 7.99 -0.18 -15.73
CA LYS A 111 8.44 0.75 -16.77
C LYS A 111 9.46 1.73 -16.17
N PRO A 112 10.25 2.45 -16.98
CA PRO A 112 11.25 3.39 -16.46
C PRO A 112 10.69 4.42 -15.48
N TYR A 113 9.44 4.85 -15.64
CA TYR A 113 8.82 5.77 -14.69
C TYR A 113 8.41 5.12 -13.36
N ASP A 114 8.23 3.80 -13.30
CA ASP A 114 7.85 3.09 -12.08
C ASP A 114 9.05 2.96 -11.12
N THR A 115 10.29 3.12 -11.60
CA THR A 115 11.51 2.88 -10.82
C THR A 115 11.75 3.93 -9.73
N THR A 116 10.98 5.00 -9.69
CA THR A 116 11.07 6.04 -8.64
C THR A 116 9.81 6.09 -7.76
N THR A 117 9.00 5.04 -7.80
CA THR A 117 7.81 4.88 -6.97
C THR A 117 8.14 4.24 -5.64
N LEU A 118 7.37 4.57 -4.59
CA LEU A 118 7.57 3.99 -3.25
C LEU A 118 7.50 2.46 -3.28
N ASN A 119 6.53 1.92 -4.03
CA ASN A 119 6.32 0.47 -4.12
C ASN A 119 7.51 -0.24 -4.78
N TYR A 120 8.07 0.34 -5.85
CA TYR A 120 9.25 -0.20 -6.50
C TYR A 120 10.47 -0.15 -5.56
N GLU A 121 10.70 1.00 -4.92
CA GLU A 121 11.84 1.18 -4.01
C GLU A 121 11.74 0.28 -2.78
N TRP A 122 10.56 0.13 -2.16
CA TRP A 122 10.36 -0.87 -1.10
C TRP A 122 10.82 -2.27 -1.53
N GLN A 123 10.41 -2.69 -2.73
CA GLN A 123 10.74 -4.01 -3.23
C GLN A 123 12.24 -4.19 -3.50
N VAL A 124 12.92 -3.16 -4.03
CA VAL A 124 14.38 -3.17 -4.23
C VAL A 124 15.14 -3.22 -2.90
N TRP A 125 14.59 -2.62 -1.85
CA TRP A 125 15.18 -2.57 -0.51
C TRP A 125 14.77 -3.74 0.40
N GLY A 126 14.09 -4.76 -0.13
CA GLY A 126 13.79 -6.00 0.59
C GLY A 126 12.43 -6.03 1.31
N THR A 127 11.64 -4.96 1.24
CA THR A 127 10.25 -4.94 1.69
C THR A 127 9.34 -5.66 0.69
N GLN A 128 8.48 -6.56 1.16
CA GLN A 128 7.44 -7.14 0.31
C GLN A 128 6.34 -6.10 0.05
N ALA A 129 6.30 -5.57 -1.17
CA ALA A 129 5.49 -4.41 -1.52
C ALA A 129 4.23 -4.77 -2.32
N PHE A 130 3.06 -4.33 -1.85
CA PHE A 130 1.76 -4.64 -2.47
C PHE A 130 0.96 -3.35 -2.72
N SER A 131 0.38 -3.21 -3.92
CA SER A 131 -0.60 -2.15 -4.21
C SER A 131 -2.02 -2.73 -4.18
N ILE A 132 -2.91 -2.16 -3.37
CA ILE A 132 -4.32 -2.58 -3.27
C ILE A 132 -5.18 -1.67 -4.13
N TYR A 133 -5.94 -2.29 -5.05
CA TYR A 133 -6.91 -1.63 -5.91
C TYR A 133 -8.33 -1.98 -5.49
N THR A 134 -9.14 -0.96 -5.21
CA THR A 134 -10.57 -1.09 -4.94
C THR A 134 -11.41 -0.61 -6.13
N PRO A 135 -12.68 -1.03 -6.27
CA PRO A 135 -13.48 -0.75 -7.46
C PRO A 135 -13.88 0.72 -7.65
N GLY A 136 -13.98 1.50 -6.57
CA GLY A 136 -14.41 2.91 -6.63
C GLY A 136 -13.23 3.87 -6.78
N THR A 137 -13.28 4.76 -7.77
CA THR A 137 -12.26 5.79 -8.03
C THR A 137 -12.71 7.23 -7.76
N ASP A 138 -14.02 7.52 -7.85
CA ASP A 138 -14.49 8.92 -7.99
C ASP A 138 -15.22 9.46 -6.76
N GLN A 139 -15.72 8.59 -5.87
CA GLN A 139 -16.32 8.97 -4.59
C GLN A 139 -15.90 8.00 -3.49
N VAL A 140 -15.92 8.47 -2.23
CA VAL A 140 -15.76 7.61 -1.06
C VAL A 140 -17.00 6.72 -0.95
N ASP A 141 -17.02 5.63 -1.73
CA ASP A 141 -17.97 4.55 -1.54
C ASP A 141 -17.46 3.69 -0.38
N VAL A 142 -18.05 3.89 0.80
CA VAL A 142 -17.74 3.16 2.03
C VAL A 142 -17.79 1.64 1.82
N LYS A 143 -18.69 1.14 0.94
CA LYS A 143 -18.78 -0.29 0.65
C LYS A 143 -17.59 -0.78 -0.16
N GLN A 144 -17.11 0.02 -1.11
CA GLN A 144 -15.94 -0.32 -1.93
C GLN A 144 -14.63 -0.17 -1.15
N ALA A 145 -14.52 0.86 -0.29
CA ALA A 145 -13.39 1.02 0.62
C ALA A 145 -13.25 -0.17 1.57
N ARG A 146 -14.40 -0.74 2.01
CA ARG A 146 -14.42 -1.91 2.88
C ARG A 146 -13.76 -3.13 2.25
N TYR A 147 -13.82 -3.33 0.94
CA TYR A 147 -13.12 -4.44 0.27
C TYR A 147 -11.60 -4.37 0.46
N GLY A 148 -11.03 -3.18 0.32
CA GLY A 148 -9.59 -2.97 0.53
C GLY A 148 -9.20 -3.14 1.99
N ILE A 149 -10.01 -2.60 2.92
CA ILE A 149 -9.78 -2.72 4.36
C ILE A 149 -9.88 -4.20 4.79
N ASP A 150 -10.91 -4.93 4.37
CA ASP A 150 -11.12 -6.34 4.69
C ASP A 150 -9.95 -7.19 4.15
N ALA A 151 -9.40 -6.87 2.97
CA ALA A 151 -8.22 -7.53 2.43
C ALA A 151 -6.98 -7.33 3.32
N VAL A 152 -6.73 -6.11 3.80
CA VAL A 152 -5.61 -5.82 4.72
C VAL A 152 -5.84 -6.48 6.08
N ILE A 153 -7.07 -6.45 6.63
CA ILE A 153 -7.38 -7.13 7.89
C ILE A 153 -7.12 -8.65 7.77
N ARG A 154 -7.55 -9.29 6.68
CA ARG A 154 -7.27 -10.72 6.44
C ARG A 154 -5.77 -11.00 6.39
N PHE A 155 -5.03 -10.19 5.65
CA PHE A 155 -3.57 -10.29 5.55
C PHE A 155 -2.90 -10.17 6.93
N LEU A 156 -3.24 -9.13 7.69
CA LEU A 156 -2.70 -8.89 9.03
C LEU A 156 -3.07 -10.04 9.99
N ALA A 157 -4.28 -10.57 9.91
CA ALA A 157 -4.72 -11.69 10.75
C ALA A 157 -4.00 -12.99 10.40
N TYR A 158 -3.76 -13.26 9.10
CA TYR A 158 -3.04 -14.45 8.64
C TYR A 158 -1.59 -14.46 9.14
N HIS A 159 -0.94 -13.29 9.15
CA HIS A 159 0.40 -13.12 9.71
C HIS A 159 0.45 -13.00 11.24
N GLY A 160 -0.68 -13.11 11.93
CA GLY A 160 -0.74 -12.94 13.39
C GLY A 160 -0.42 -11.52 13.88
N LEU A 161 -0.39 -10.53 12.97
CA LEU A 161 -0.14 -9.13 13.30
C LEU A 161 -1.31 -8.50 14.04
N ILE A 162 -2.52 -9.04 13.88
CA ILE A 162 -3.70 -8.66 14.66
C ILE A 162 -4.46 -9.91 15.11
N HIS A 163 -4.96 -9.88 16.35
CA HIS A 163 -5.87 -10.92 16.85
C HIS A 163 -7.33 -10.56 16.57
N MET A 164 -7.83 -10.92 15.37
CA MET A 164 -9.25 -10.82 15.03
C MET A 164 -9.77 -12.19 14.57
N LYS A 165 -10.96 -12.59 15.04
CA LYS A 165 -11.69 -13.72 14.45
C LYS A 165 -12.15 -13.30 13.06
N VAL A 166 -11.41 -13.72 12.03
CA VAL A 166 -11.89 -13.65 10.66
C VAL A 166 -12.94 -14.76 10.52
N ASN A 167 -14.21 -14.40 10.41
CA ASN A 167 -15.26 -15.35 10.05
C ASN A 167 -15.01 -15.76 8.59
N GLY A 168 -14.25 -16.83 8.40
CA GLY A 168 -14.13 -17.51 7.12
C GLY A 168 -15.31 -18.44 6.94
N ASP A 169 -15.96 -18.36 5.78
CA ASP A 169 -16.87 -19.42 5.32
C ASP A 169 -16.10 -20.73 5.31
N THR A 170 -16.47 -21.62 6.23
CA THR A 170 -16.04 -23.01 6.26
C THR A 170 -16.53 -23.66 4.97
N VAL A 171 -15.65 -23.82 3.98
CA VAL A 171 -15.84 -24.89 3.00
C VAL A 171 -15.41 -26.18 3.70
N GLN A 172 -16.38 -26.85 4.32
CA GLN A 172 -16.26 -28.27 4.61
C GLN A 172 -16.21 -29.00 3.27
N GLY A 173 -15.03 -29.46 2.88
CA GLY A 173 -14.82 -30.47 1.86
C GLY A 173 -14.64 -31.82 2.55
N SER A 174 -15.61 -32.69 2.32
CA SER A 174 -15.69 -34.12 2.65
C SER A 174 -14.44 -34.94 2.38
#